data_AF-A0A350AEL0-F1
#
_entry.id   AF-A0A350AEL0-F1
#
_cell.length_a   1.000
_cell.length_b   1.000
_cell.length_c   1.000
_cell.angle_alpha   90.00
_cell.angle_beta   90.00
_cell.angle_gamma   90.00
#
_symmetry.space_group_name_H-M   'P 1'
#
loop_
_entity.id
_entity.type
_entity.pdbx_description
1 polymer ?
#
loop_
_entity_poly.entity_id
_entity_poly.type
_entity_poly.pdbx_seq_one_letter_code
_entity_poly.pdbx_strand_id
1 'polypeptide(L)' 'MADIEREAMEYDVVIVGGGPAGLSAAIRLKQLDPDLSVVLLEKGSEVGAH' A
#
# COMPACT_ATOMS: atom_id res chain seq x y z
N MET A 1 -10.04 26.42 -14.81
CA MET A 1 -9.87 25.70 -13.53
C MET A 1 -8.38 25.63 -13.30
N ALA A 2 -7.89 26.00 -12.12
CA ALA A 2 -6.48 25.76 -11.80
C ALA A 2 -6.29 24.24 -11.74
N ASP A 3 -5.33 23.71 -12.50
CA ASP A 3 -4.94 22.31 -12.37
C ASP A 3 -4.37 22.11 -10.96
N ILE A 4 -5.02 21.24 -10.18
CA ILE A 4 -4.53 20.84 -8.87
C ILE A 4 -3.46 19.79 -9.12
N GLU A 5 -2.21 20.18 -8.99
CA GLU A 5 -1.07 19.27 -9.07
C GLU A 5 -1.07 18.36 -7.83
N ARG A 6 -1.04 17.05 -8.05
CA ARG A 6 -0.98 16.04 -6.98
C ARG A 6 0.40 15.42 -6.97
N GLU A 7 0.99 15.30 -5.79
CA GLU A 7 2.21 14.52 -5.62
C GLU A 7 1.94 13.04 -5.97
N ALA A 8 2.90 12.43 -6.66
CA ALA A 8 2.84 11.05 -7.09
C ALA A 8 4.14 10.33 -6.70
N MET A 9 4.01 9.06 -6.34
CA MET A 9 5.12 8.16 -6.03
C MET A 9 4.90 6.85 -6.80
N GLU A 10 5.97 6.29 -7.37
CA GLU A 10 5.92 5.02 -8.08
C GLU A 10 6.17 3.84 -7.13
N TYR A 11 5.40 2.78 -7.33
CA TYR A 11 5.54 1.49 -6.63
C TYR A 11 5.22 0.36 -7.60
N ASP A 12 5.85 -0.79 -7.42
CA ASP A 12 5.57 -1.99 -8.23
C ASP A 12 4.18 -2.54 -7.89
N VAL A 13 3.79 -2.46 -6.62
CA VAL A 13 2.47 -2.90 -6.13
C VAL A 13 1.86 -1.90 -5.15
N VAL A 14 0.61 -1.52 -5.41
CA VAL A 14 -0.23 -0.73 -4.50
C VAL A 14 -1.35 -1.62 -3.95
N ILE A 15 -1.43 -1.72 -2.63
CA ILE A 15 -2.47 -2.48 -1.91
C ILE A 15 -3.38 -1.48 -1.19
N VAL A 16 -4.69 -1.56 -1.43
CA VAL A 16 -5.70 -0.72 -0.75
C VAL A 16 -6.48 -1.57 0.25
N GLY A 17 -6.33 -1.25 1.54
CA GLY A 17 -6.88 -1.97 2.68
C GLY A 17 -5.79 -2.69 3.47
N GLY A 18 -5.61 -2.29 4.72
CA GLY A 18 -4.64 -2.83 5.67
C GLY A 18 -5.18 -3.89 6.63
N GLY A 19 -6.25 -4.59 6.23
CA GLY A 19 -6.76 -5.74 6.97
C GLY A 19 -5.93 -7.01 6.75
N PRO A 20 -6.38 -8.16 7.29
CA PRO A 20 -5.64 -9.43 7.21
C PRO A 20 -5.26 -9.83 5.78
N ALA A 21 -6.15 -9.61 4.81
CA ALA A 21 -5.90 -9.95 3.42
C ALA A 21 -4.79 -9.07 2.79
N GLY A 22 -4.85 -7.75 2.97
CA GLY A 22 -3.89 -6.81 2.42
C GLY A 22 -2.49 -6.97 3.02
N LEU A 23 -2.41 -7.13 4.35
CA LEU A 23 -1.15 -7.41 5.03
C LEU A 23 -0.57 -8.76 4.60
N SER A 24 -1.39 -9.81 4.51
CA SER A 24 -0.92 -11.13 4.07
C SER A 24 -0.36 -11.07 2.65
N ALA A 25 -1.00 -10.32 1.76
CA ALA A 25 -0.50 -10.09 0.40
C ALA A 25 0.84 -9.33 0.43
N ALA A 26 0.93 -8.20 1.16
CA ALA A 26 2.15 -7.40 1.26
C ALA A 26 3.34 -8.20 1.82
N ILE A 27 3.10 -8.95 2.90
CA ILE A 27 4.10 -9.83 3.52
C ILE A 27 4.54 -10.90 2.54
N ARG A 28 3.60 -11.57 1.85
CA ARG A 28 3.94 -12.64 0.91
C ARG A 28 4.74 -12.13 -0.28
N LEU A 29 4.40 -10.94 -0.80
CA LEU A 29 5.14 -10.29 -1.87
C LEU A 29 6.58 -10.00 -1.45
N LYS A 30 6.79 -9.40 -0.27
CA LYS A 30 8.14 -9.13 0.26
C LYS A 30 8.95 -10.38 0.60
N GLN A 31 8.29 -11.50 0.93
CA GLN A 31 8.96 -12.78 1.12
C GLN A 31 9.43 -13.41 -0.21
N LEU A 32 8.67 -13.20 -1.30
CA LEU A 32 9.00 -13.71 -2.62
C LEU A 32 10.09 -12.86 -3.29
N ASP A 33 10.01 -11.56 -3.10
CA ASP A 33 10.94 -10.58 -3.63
C ASP A 33 11.15 -9.44 -2.61
N PRO A 34 12.26 -9.47 -1.85
CA PRO A 34 12.58 -8.42 -0.89
C PRO A 34 12.79 -7.04 -1.50
N ASP A 35 13.19 -6.96 -2.77
CA ASP A 35 13.51 -5.71 -3.45
C ASP A 35 12.25 -5.06 -4.07
N LEU A 36 11.17 -5.83 -4.26
CA LEU A 36 9.88 -5.34 -4.78
C LEU A 36 9.33 -4.17 -3.94
N SER A 37 9.06 -3.03 -4.56
CA SER A 37 8.48 -1.86 -3.90
C SER A 37 6.97 -2.03 -3.73
N VAL A 38 6.52 -2.09 -2.47
CA VAL A 38 5.11 -2.33 -2.12
C VAL A 38 4.64 -1.22 -1.18
N VAL A 39 3.51 -0.59 -1.51
CA VAL A 39 2.81 0.33 -0.62
C VAL A 39 1.46 -0.26 -0.23
N LEU A 40 1.12 -0.13 1.05
CA LEU A 40 -0.17 -0.51 1.60
C LEU A 40 -0.86 0.71 2.19
N LEU A 41 -2.09 0.97 1.76
CA LEU A 41 -2.90 2.11 2.17
C LEU A 41 -4.05 1.62 3.06
N GLU A 42 -4.18 2.19 4.25
CA GLU A 42 -5.27 1.92 5.18
C GLU A 42 -5.95 3.23 5.56
N LYS A 43 -7.28 3.20 5.74
CA LYS A 43 -8.06 4.36 6.17
C LYS A 43 -7.87 4.64 7.67
N GLY A 44 -7.79 3.57 8.47
CA GLY A 44 -7.58 3.64 9.91
C GLY A 44 -6.30 4.39 10.30
N SER A 45 -6.31 4.99 11.49
CA SER A 45 -5.13 5.64 12.07
C SER A 45 -4.01 4.66 12.42
N GLU A 46 -4.33 3.37 12.45
CA GLU A 46 -3.42 2.26 12.69
C GLU A 46 -3.85 1.05 11.84
N VAL A 47 -2.91 0.13 11.65
CA VAL A 47 -3.15 -1.11 10.91
C VAL A 47 -4.19 -1.95 11.65
N GLY A 48 -5.26 -2.33 10.94
CA GLY A 48 -6.33 -3.17 11.51
C GLY A 48 -7.38 -2.44 12.36
N ALA A 49 -7.37 -1.10 12.45
CA ALA A 49 -8.37 -0.33 13.21
C ALA A 49 -9.70 -0.10 12.47
N HIS A 50 -10.22 -1.14 11.82
CA HIS A 50 -11.49 -1.14 11.10
C HIS A 50 -12.43 -2.24 11.59
#